data_AF-A0A164NWJ6-F1
#
_entry.id   AF-A0A164NWJ6-F1
#
_cell.length_a   1.000
_cell.length_b   1.000
_cell.length_c   1.000
_cell.angle_alpha   90.00
_cell.angle_beta   90.00
_cell.angle_gamma   90.00
#
_symmetry.space_group_name_H-M   'P 1'
#
loop_
_entity.id
_entity.type
_entity.pdbx_description
1 polymer ?
#
loop_
_entity_poly.entity_id
_entity_poly.type
_entity_poly.pdbx_seq_one_letter_code
_entity_poly.pdbx_strand_id
1 'polypeptide(L)'
;MNAVAIKEEKIEKVSHFDGETALICNSWQFKEASNEQKIEYLKVEFLLGEVTRVFELKNYEYVIFEYLDLKGHVMYQPYVSFEDTSVQYTSLDTALLGAIEFYFRGTNTYGVIACEELLEMKKPLNMKNVRYHSLHIDNQLTESTKDYTVVSTLVLNNYEYIIVQLKKEDGTIWFDSHYYAKSDGIDDVKEFNLTKSWEQAILRLLHLKYQDFSLETGLHCERILGGK
;
A
#
# COMPACT_ATOMS: atom_id res chain seq x y z
N MET A 1 -11.10 12.92 -10.94
CA MET A 1 -10.70 13.48 -12.27
C MET A 1 -9.24 13.92 -12.13
N ASN A 2 -8.29 12.98 -12.25
CA ASN A 2 -6.90 13.16 -11.75
C ASN A 2 -5.92 13.45 -12.89
N ALA A 3 -6.13 14.54 -13.62
CA ALA A 3 -5.20 15.01 -14.64
C ALA A 3 -4.36 16.17 -14.09
N VAL A 4 -3.19 15.84 -13.55
CA VAL A 4 -2.13 16.83 -13.31
C VAL A 4 -1.39 17.01 -14.64
N ALA A 5 -1.40 18.24 -15.16
CA ALA A 5 -0.83 18.59 -16.45
C ALA A 5 0.52 19.29 -16.29
N ILE A 6 1.54 18.80 -16.98
CA ILE A 6 2.86 19.44 -17.03
C ILE A 6 2.92 20.37 -18.24
N LYS A 7 3.28 21.64 -18.05
CA LYS A 7 3.47 22.64 -19.11
C LYS A 7 4.88 22.54 -19.68
N GLU A 8 5.02 22.20 -20.97
CA GLU A 8 6.26 22.39 -21.73
C GLU A 8 6.10 23.55 -22.73
N GLU A 9 7.09 24.44 -22.79
CA GLU A 9 7.17 25.50 -23.81
C GLU A 9 8.09 25.05 -24.94
N LYS A 10 7.53 24.87 -26.15
CA LYS A 10 8.32 24.63 -27.36
C LYS A 10 8.50 25.93 -28.13
N ILE A 11 9.75 26.37 -28.30
CA ILE A 11 10.12 27.54 -29.10
C ILE A 11 10.62 27.07 -30.46
N GLU A 12 9.86 27.31 -31.53
CA GLU A 12 10.35 27.14 -32.91
C GLU A 12 10.49 28.51 -33.58
N LYS A 13 11.65 28.77 -34.20
CA LYS A 13 11.88 29.95 -35.03
C LYS A 13 11.56 29.61 -36.48
N VAL A 14 10.65 30.36 -37.10
CA VAL A 14 10.45 30.34 -38.55
C VAL A 14 10.79 31.72 -39.11
N SER A 15 11.69 31.78 -40.10
CA SER A 15 12.07 33.02 -40.78
C SER A 15 11.28 33.17 -42.08
N HIS A 16 10.53 34.25 -42.26
CA HIS A 16 10.08 34.69 -43.58
C HIS A 16 10.51 36.12 -43.88
N PHE A 17 10.81 36.34 -45.15
CA PHE A 17 11.21 37.60 -45.77
C PHE A 17 10.12 38.64 -45.53
N ASP A 18 10.36 39.56 -44.59
CA ASP A 18 9.90 40.95 -44.54
C ASP A 18 9.81 41.42 -43.08
N GLY A 19 10.98 41.69 -42.48
CA GLY A 19 11.19 42.71 -41.46
C GLY A 19 10.52 42.62 -40.07
N GLU A 20 9.42 41.89 -39.89
CA GLU A 20 8.68 41.84 -38.62
C GLU A 20 8.62 40.41 -38.08
N THR A 21 9.24 40.18 -36.93
CA THR A 21 9.22 38.89 -36.24
C THR A 21 7.93 38.78 -35.43
N ALA A 22 6.92 38.08 -35.95
CA ALA A 22 5.78 37.67 -35.14
C ALA A 22 6.08 36.33 -34.44
N LEU A 23 6.22 36.36 -33.12
CA LEU A 23 6.21 35.15 -32.28
C LEU A 23 4.77 34.69 -32.11
N ILE A 24 4.34 33.70 -32.89
CA ILE A 24 3.10 32.96 -32.60
C ILE A 24 3.49 31.57 -32.13
N CYS A 25 3.64 31.40 -30.82
CA CYS A 25 3.66 30.09 -30.17
C CYS A 25 2.42 30.01 -29.28
N ASN A 26 1.61 28.95 -29.43
CA ASN A 26 0.73 28.42 -28.37
C ASN A 26 0.21 27.03 -28.81
N SER A 27 1.07 26.02 -28.80
CA SER A 27 0.61 24.62 -28.76
C SER A 27 0.86 24.08 -27.35
N TRP A 28 -0.21 23.84 -26.60
CA TRP A 28 -0.16 23.23 -25.27
C TRP A 28 -0.11 21.72 -25.42
N GLN A 29 0.99 21.08 -25.03
CA GLN A 29 1.04 19.63 -24.85
C GLN A 29 0.77 19.31 -23.38
N PHE A 30 -0.37 18.68 -23.12
CA PHE A 30 -0.71 18.16 -21.82
C PHE A 30 -0.13 16.75 -21.72
N LYS A 31 0.90 16.57 -20.90
CA LYS A 31 1.40 15.24 -20.54
C LYS A 31 0.75 14.80 -19.22
N GLU A 32 0.31 13.55 -19.16
CA GLU A 32 -0.15 12.96 -17.91
C GLU A 32 1.00 12.91 -16.90
N ALA A 33 0.77 13.40 -15.69
CA ALA A 33 1.74 13.29 -14.61
C ALA A 33 2.06 11.82 -14.29
N SER A 34 3.33 11.56 -13.98
CA SER A 34 3.78 10.30 -13.40
C SER A 34 3.14 10.06 -12.02
N ASN A 35 3.12 8.81 -11.57
CA ASN A 35 2.58 8.45 -10.27
C ASN A 35 3.33 9.16 -9.14
N GLU A 36 4.65 9.26 -9.24
CA GLU A 36 5.51 9.97 -8.29
C GLU A 36 5.14 11.46 -8.22
N GLN A 37 4.87 12.10 -9.36
CA GLN A 37 4.41 13.49 -9.39
C GLN A 37 3.02 13.66 -8.78
N LYS A 38 2.12 12.69 -8.98
CA LYS A 38 0.81 12.68 -8.31
C LYS A 38 0.97 12.58 -6.79
N ILE A 39 1.90 11.76 -6.30
CA ILE A 39 2.23 11.67 -4.87
C ILE A 39 2.80 12.98 -4.32
N GLU A 40 3.78 13.58 -5.01
CA GLU A 40 4.37 14.85 -4.56
C GLU A 40 3.33 15.97 -4.52
N TYR A 41 2.42 16.02 -5.50
CA TYR A 41 1.28 16.92 -5.48
C TYR A 41 0.37 16.68 -4.27
N LEU A 42 0.01 15.41 -4.00
CA LEU A 42 -0.82 15.07 -2.84
C LEU A 42 -0.16 15.47 -1.52
N LYS A 43 1.17 15.33 -1.37
CA LYS A 43 1.90 15.77 -0.17
C LYS A 43 1.81 17.29 0.02
N VAL A 44 1.92 18.06 -1.07
CA VAL A 44 1.82 19.53 -1.02
C VAL A 44 0.41 19.97 -0.61
N GLU A 45 -0.63 19.31 -1.14
CA GLU A 45 -2.02 19.59 -0.82
C GLU A 45 -2.49 18.95 0.50
N PHE A 46 -1.60 18.23 1.20
CA PHE A 46 -1.96 17.50 2.40
C PHE A 46 -2.10 18.45 3.60
N LEU A 47 -3.34 18.80 3.94
CA LEU A 47 -3.63 19.79 5.00
C LEU A 47 -3.80 19.18 6.40
N LEU A 48 -3.80 17.85 6.53
CA LEU A 48 -4.13 17.17 7.79
C LEU A 48 -2.94 17.06 8.76
N GLY A 49 -1.72 17.32 8.29
CA GLY A 49 -0.51 17.26 9.12
C GLY A 49 0.77 17.10 8.31
N GLU A 50 1.84 16.66 8.97
CA GLU A 50 3.13 16.41 8.32
C GLU A 50 3.24 14.95 7.87
N VAL A 51 3.35 14.71 6.57
CA VAL A 51 3.58 13.36 6.02
C VAL A 51 4.98 12.90 6.39
N THR A 52 5.08 11.83 7.18
CA THR A 52 6.34 11.28 7.67
C THR A 52 6.79 10.07 6.84
N ARG A 53 5.85 9.27 6.35
CA ARG A 53 6.11 8.10 5.48
C ARG A 53 4.99 7.93 4.46
N VAL A 54 5.33 7.34 3.32
CA VAL A 54 4.38 6.94 2.28
C VAL A 54 4.54 5.45 2.02
N PHE A 55 3.43 4.72 2.07
CA PHE A 55 3.36 3.32 1.69
C PHE A 55 2.68 3.21 0.33
N GLU A 56 3.31 2.50 -0.60
CA GLU A 56 2.86 2.38 -1.99
C GLU A 56 2.62 0.89 -2.28
N LEU A 57 1.41 0.53 -2.74
CA LEU A 57 1.06 -0.84 -3.08
C LEU A 57 0.41 -0.91 -4.47
N LYS A 58 0.60 -2.05 -5.15
CA LYS A 58 0.04 -2.32 -6.49
C LYS A 58 0.29 -1.17 -7.47
N ASN A 59 1.56 -0.76 -7.63
CA ASN A 59 1.95 0.31 -8.54
C ASN A 59 1.15 1.61 -8.33
N TYR A 60 1.12 2.10 -7.09
CA TYR A 60 0.42 3.34 -6.67
C TYR A 60 -1.11 3.29 -6.74
N GLU A 61 -1.70 2.12 -6.97
CA GLU A 61 -3.15 1.97 -6.89
C GLU A 61 -3.65 2.10 -5.44
N TYR A 62 -2.84 1.69 -4.47
CA TYR A 62 -3.07 1.98 -3.06
C TYR A 62 -1.89 2.78 -2.52
N VAL A 63 -2.20 3.90 -1.88
CA VAL A 63 -1.21 4.77 -1.26
C VAL A 63 -1.68 5.09 0.14
N ILE A 64 -0.82 4.94 1.14
CA ILE A 64 -1.14 5.30 2.52
C ILE A 64 -0.11 6.29 3.01
N PHE A 65 -0.57 7.48 3.39
CA PHE A 65 0.26 8.46 4.06
C PHE A 65 0.23 8.20 5.56
N GLU A 66 1.40 7.97 6.15
CA GLU A 66 1.58 8.13 7.58
C GLU A 66 1.92 9.59 7.86
N TYR A 67 1.18 10.20 8.77
CA TYR A 67 1.38 11.60 9.10
C TYR A 67 1.25 11.87 10.59
N LEU A 68 1.87 12.95 11.04
CA LEU A 68 1.63 13.51 12.37
C LEU A 68 0.53 14.55 12.27
N ASP A 69 -0.58 14.34 12.99
CA ASP A 69 -1.63 15.33 13.09
C ASP A 69 -1.14 16.59 13.82
N LEU A 70 -1.96 17.64 13.84
CA LEU A 70 -1.64 18.91 14.52
C LEU A 70 -1.41 18.76 16.04
N LYS A 71 -1.75 17.61 16.64
CA LYS A 71 -1.56 17.29 18.05
C LYS A 71 -0.36 16.35 18.27
N GLY A 72 0.34 15.96 17.21
CA GLY A 72 1.49 15.04 17.26
C GLY A 72 1.11 13.56 17.34
N HIS A 73 -0.13 13.19 17.05
CA HIS A 73 -0.53 11.78 16.94
C HIS A 73 -0.18 11.23 15.57
N VAL A 74 0.31 10.00 15.53
CA VAL A 74 0.51 9.26 14.27
C VAL A 74 -0.85 8.80 13.75
N MET A 75 -1.15 9.21 12.53
CA MET A 75 -2.38 8.92 11.81
C MET A 75 -2.05 8.41 10.41
N TYR A 76 -3.02 7.73 9.79
CA TYR A 76 -2.87 7.12 8.47
C TYR A 76 -4.01 7.53 7.56
N GLN A 77 -3.69 8.08 6.39
CA GLN A 77 -4.65 8.48 5.37
C GLN A 77 -4.45 7.61 4.11
N PRO A 78 -5.38 6.70 3.79
CA PRO A 78 -5.34 5.96 2.54
C PRO A 78 -5.89 6.79 1.38
N TYR A 79 -5.32 6.52 0.22
CA TYR A 79 -5.75 6.95 -1.11
C TYR A 79 -5.83 5.72 -2.01
N VAL A 80 -6.86 5.65 -2.84
CA VAL A 80 -7.03 4.59 -3.84
C VAL A 80 -7.08 5.23 -5.22
N SER A 81 -6.17 4.85 -6.11
CA SER A 81 -6.00 5.48 -7.42
C SER A 81 -5.85 7.02 -7.34
N PHE A 82 -5.13 7.48 -6.32
CA PHE A 82 -4.93 8.90 -5.98
C PHE A 82 -6.21 9.65 -5.55
N GLU A 83 -7.30 8.92 -5.23
CA GLU A 83 -8.51 9.49 -4.66
C GLU A 83 -8.51 9.33 -3.13
N ASP A 84 -8.85 10.41 -2.43
CA ASP A 84 -8.93 10.44 -0.98
C ASP A 84 -10.10 9.55 -0.50
N THR A 85 -9.81 8.60 0.39
CA THR A 85 -10.84 7.73 0.99
C THR A 85 -11.74 8.45 2.00
N SER A 86 -11.42 9.71 2.33
CA SER A 86 -12.08 10.59 3.31
C SER A 86 -12.05 10.09 4.76
N VAL A 87 -11.28 9.04 5.05
CA VAL A 87 -11.18 8.46 6.40
C VAL A 87 -9.73 8.35 6.83
N GLN A 88 -9.51 8.76 8.08
CA GLN A 88 -8.23 8.69 8.75
C GLN A 88 -8.27 7.55 9.77
N TYR A 89 -7.14 6.88 9.91
CA TYR A 89 -7.00 5.73 10.78
C TYR A 89 -5.87 5.96 11.79
N THR A 90 -5.96 5.30 12.93
CA THR A 90 -4.93 5.39 13.99
C THR A 90 -3.89 4.28 13.89
N SER A 91 -4.05 3.33 12.95
CA SER A 91 -3.09 2.26 12.68
C SER A 91 -2.99 1.96 11.18
N LEU A 92 -1.83 1.45 10.76
CA LEU A 92 -1.59 1.02 9.38
C LEU A 92 -2.54 -0.11 8.97
N ASP A 93 -2.85 -1.02 9.88
CA ASP A 93 -3.66 -2.21 9.61
C ASP A 93 -5.10 -1.82 9.25
N THR A 94 -5.66 -0.90 10.03
CA THR A 94 -6.98 -0.33 9.79
C THR A 94 -7.01 0.51 8.52
N ALA A 95 -5.91 1.20 8.18
CA ALA A 95 -5.78 1.94 6.92
C ALA A 95 -5.71 1.02 5.69
N LEU A 96 -5.03 -0.13 5.81
CA LEU A 96 -4.96 -1.15 4.76
C LEU A 96 -6.35 -1.73 4.47
N LEU A 97 -7.12 -2.07 5.51
CA LEU A 97 -8.52 -2.49 5.36
C LEU A 97 -9.38 -1.37 4.79
N GLY A 98 -9.15 -0.13 5.23
CA GLY A 98 -9.78 1.08 4.70
C GLY A 98 -9.65 1.20 3.19
N ALA A 99 -8.42 1.06 2.70
CA ALA A 99 -8.10 1.10 1.29
C ALA A 99 -8.77 -0.03 0.50
N ILE A 100 -8.78 -1.25 1.04
CA ILE A 100 -9.43 -2.41 0.40
C ILE A 100 -10.94 -2.25 0.34
N GLU A 101 -11.58 -1.84 1.44
CA GLU A 101 -13.03 -1.59 1.43
C GLU A 101 -13.37 -0.52 0.38
N PHE A 102 -12.65 0.60 0.39
CA PHE A 102 -12.87 1.69 -0.54
C PHE A 102 -12.73 1.21 -2.00
N TYR A 103 -11.74 0.38 -2.31
CA TYR A 103 -11.57 -0.16 -3.65
C TYR A 103 -12.79 -1.00 -4.12
N PHE A 104 -13.39 -1.80 -3.24
CA PHE A 104 -14.52 -2.64 -3.60
C PHE A 104 -15.87 -1.92 -3.57
N ARG A 105 -16.05 -0.95 -2.66
CA ARG A 105 -17.36 -0.36 -2.35
C ARG A 105 -17.45 1.14 -2.64
N GLY A 106 -16.34 1.80 -2.95
CA GLY A 106 -16.24 3.25 -3.01
C GLY A 106 -16.39 3.88 -1.63
N THR A 107 -16.91 5.11 -1.57
CA THR A 107 -17.19 5.84 -0.33
C THR A 107 -18.29 5.17 0.49
N ASN A 108 -17.95 4.20 1.33
CA ASN A 108 -18.82 3.68 2.39
C ASN A 108 -17.97 2.95 3.43
N THR A 109 -18.03 3.40 4.69
CA THR A 109 -16.97 3.18 5.70
C THR A 109 -17.38 2.21 6.82
N TYR A 110 -18.58 1.63 6.71
CA TYR A 110 -19.11 0.73 7.73
C TYR A 110 -18.47 -0.67 7.70
N GLY A 111 -17.95 -1.13 6.56
CA GLY A 111 -17.34 -2.44 6.47
C GLY A 111 -15.97 -2.50 7.12
N VAL A 112 -15.20 -1.40 7.18
CA VAL A 112 -13.94 -1.34 7.93
C VAL A 112 -14.21 -1.45 9.42
N ILE A 113 -15.20 -0.73 9.95
CA ILE A 113 -15.60 -0.87 11.36
C ILE A 113 -16.03 -2.31 11.65
N ALA A 114 -16.83 -2.92 10.77
CA ALA A 114 -17.24 -4.32 10.92
C ALA A 114 -16.04 -5.28 10.84
N CYS A 115 -15.07 -5.03 9.95
CA CYS A 115 -13.84 -5.82 9.85
C CYS A 115 -12.97 -5.61 11.10
N GLU A 116 -12.81 -4.39 11.60
CA GLU A 116 -12.07 -4.11 12.84
C GLU A 116 -12.66 -4.84 14.04
N GLU A 117 -13.98 -4.86 14.15
CA GLU A 117 -14.68 -5.59 15.21
C GLU A 117 -14.52 -7.11 15.05
N LEU A 118 -14.67 -7.62 13.83
CA LEU A 118 -14.51 -9.04 13.53
C LEU A 118 -13.07 -9.53 13.63
N LEU A 119 -12.09 -8.67 13.35
CA LEU A 119 -10.65 -8.96 13.41
C LEU A 119 -10.05 -8.62 14.79
N GLU A 120 -10.85 -8.09 15.71
CA GLU A 120 -10.45 -7.66 17.06
C GLU A 120 -9.23 -6.72 17.09
N MET A 121 -9.09 -5.85 16.08
CA MET A 121 -7.92 -4.98 15.89
C MET A 121 -7.71 -3.95 17.02
N LYS A 122 -8.67 -3.86 17.95
CA LYS A 122 -8.67 -2.99 19.13
C LYS A 122 -7.91 -3.58 20.33
N LYS A 123 -7.48 -4.85 20.28
CA LYS A 123 -6.74 -5.49 21.38
C LYS A 123 -5.25 -5.14 21.33
N PRO A 124 -4.66 -4.61 22.41
CA PRO A 124 -3.24 -4.28 22.44
C PRO A 124 -2.39 -5.53 22.33
N LEU A 125 -1.33 -5.45 21.52
CA LEU A 125 -0.36 -6.54 21.32
C LEU A 125 0.54 -6.72 22.55
N ASN A 126 0.95 -7.96 22.81
CA ASN A 126 1.89 -8.28 23.89
C ASN A 126 3.33 -8.07 23.42
N MET A 127 3.85 -6.85 23.57
CA MET A 127 5.15 -6.47 23.01
C MET A 127 6.34 -6.78 23.95
N LYS A 128 7.14 -7.83 23.65
CA LYS A 128 8.47 -8.04 24.29
C LYS A 128 9.56 -8.41 23.27
N ASN A 129 10.68 -7.67 23.28
CA ASN A 129 12.00 -7.94 22.64
C ASN A 129 12.20 -7.69 21.12
N VAL A 130 12.69 -6.49 20.77
CA VAL A 130 12.62 -5.88 19.43
C VAL A 130 13.91 -5.92 18.56
N ARG A 131 15.02 -6.57 18.95
CA ARG A 131 16.37 -6.17 18.43
C ARG A 131 17.19 -7.08 17.47
N TYR A 132 16.66 -8.15 16.82
CA TYR A 132 17.57 -9.10 16.10
C TYR A 132 17.24 -9.58 14.65
N HIS A 133 16.18 -9.14 13.96
CA HIS A 133 15.51 -10.04 12.99
C HIS A 133 15.77 -9.88 11.46
N SER A 134 16.47 -8.86 10.94
CA SER A 134 16.48 -8.63 9.48
C SER A 134 17.22 -9.70 8.65
N LEU A 135 18.32 -10.27 9.16
CA LEU A 135 19.13 -11.25 8.40
C LEU A 135 18.50 -12.66 8.35
N HIS A 136 17.67 -13.01 9.33
CA HIS A 136 16.99 -14.30 9.39
C HIS A 136 15.85 -14.36 8.36
N ILE A 137 15.13 -13.24 8.22
CA ILE A 137 14.02 -13.07 7.28
C ILE A 137 14.47 -13.27 5.84
N ASP A 138 15.58 -12.65 5.42
CA ASP A 138 16.07 -12.77 4.03
C ASP A 138 16.40 -14.22 3.65
N ASN A 139 16.95 -15.01 4.57
CA ASN A 139 17.24 -16.43 4.33
C ASN A 139 15.97 -17.27 4.23
N GLN A 140 14.97 -17.00 5.08
CA GLN A 140 13.68 -17.71 5.04
C GLN A 140 12.90 -17.40 3.77
N LEU A 141 12.86 -16.12 3.36
CA LEU A 141 12.25 -15.70 2.10
C LEU A 141 12.94 -16.37 0.90
N THR A 142 14.28 -16.48 0.94
CA THR A 142 15.03 -17.16 -0.12
C THR A 142 14.61 -18.63 -0.25
N GLU A 143 14.46 -19.34 0.87
CA GLU A 143 14.05 -20.75 0.87
C GLU A 143 12.58 -20.92 0.45
N SER A 144 11.67 -20.08 0.93
CA SER A 144 10.23 -20.19 0.61
C SER A 144 9.92 -19.84 -0.85
N THR A 145 10.74 -18.98 -1.46
CA THR A 145 10.53 -18.49 -2.82
C THR A 145 11.41 -19.15 -3.88
N LYS A 146 12.21 -20.16 -3.51
CA LYS A 146 13.21 -20.79 -4.39
C LYS A 146 12.67 -21.34 -5.72
N ASP A 147 11.41 -21.75 -5.75
CA ASP A 147 10.74 -22.32 -6.92
C ASP A 147 10.06 -21.23 -7.80
N TYR A 148 10.29 -19.96 -7.50
CA TYR A 148 9.62 -18.81 -8.12
C TYR A 148 10.61 -17.74 -8.55
N THR A 149 10.25 -16.95 -9.55
CA THR A 149 10.93 -15.68 -9.82
C THR A 149 10.32 -14.59 -8.94
N VAL A 150 11.12 -14.04 -8.02
CA VAL A 150 10.70 -12.87 -7.23
C VAL A 150 10.61 -11.65 -8.16
N VAL A 151 9.42 -11.08 -8.27
CA VAL A 151 9.15 -9.88 -9.08
C VAL A 151 9.40 -8.62 -8.25
N SER A 152 8.87 -8.60 -7.02
CA SER A 152 9.02 -7.49 -6.08
C SER A 152 8.79 -7.96 -4.65
N THR A 153 9.33 -7.21 -3.70
CA THR A 153 9.11 -7.43 -2.26
C THR A 153 8.63 -6.12 -1.66
N LEU A 154 7.45 -6.14 -1.07
CA LEU A 154 6.91 -5.03 -0.29
C LEU A 154 7.22 -5.29 1.18
N VAL A 155 7.89 -4.36 1.84
CA VAL A 155 8.17 -4.40 3.27
C VAL A 155 7.52 -3.20 3.93
N LEU A 156 6.59 -3.45 4.86
CA LEU A 156 5.89 -2.41 5.61
C LEU A 156 6.23 -2.48 7.10
N ASN A 157 6.09 -1.33 7.75
CA ASN A 157 6.29 -1.14 9.19
C ASN A 157 7.56 -1.80 9.77
N ASN A 158 8.71 -1.55 9.11
CA ASN A 158 10.01 -2.07 9.53
C ASN A 158 10.04 -3.61 9.65
N TYR A 159 9.69 -4.31 8.55
CA TYR A 159 9.66 -5.77 8.43
C TYR A 159 8.57 -6.49 9.23
N GLU A 160 7.61 -5.77 9.80
CA GLU A 160 6.45 -6.43 10.44
C GLU A 160 5.54 -7.08 9.40
N TYR A 161 5.38 -6.47 8.23
CA TYR A 161 4.58 -7.02 7.14
C TYR A 161 5.42 -7.13 5.88
N ILE A 162 5.39 -8.30 5.24
CA ILE A 162 6.10 -8.55 4.00
C ILE A 162 5.15 -9.21 3.01
N ILE A 163 5.03 -8.66 1.81
CA ILE A 163 4.36 -9.31 0.68
C ILE A 163 5.39 -9.52 -0.42
N VAL A 164 5.58 -10.76 -0.83
CA VAL A 164 6.44 -11.09 -1.97
C VAL A 164 5.58 -11.38 -3.18
N GLN A 165 5.79 -10.63 -4.26
CA GLN A 165 5.18 -10.92 -5.55
C GLN A 165 6.04 -11.94 -6.28
N LEU A 166 5.45 -13.09 -6.58
CA LEU A 166 6.10 -14.25 -7.16
C LEU A 166 5.56 -14.50 -8.57
N LYS A 167 6.44 -14.87 -9.49
CA LYS A 167 6.08 -15.29 -10.85
C LYS A 167 6.49 -16.74 -11.08
N LYS A 168 5.53 -17.56 -11.50
CA LYS A 168 5.76 -18.94 -11.95
C LYS A 168 6.30 -18.97 -13.38
N GLU A 169 6.87 -20.10 -13.79
CA GLU A 169 7.38 -20.32 -15.15
C GLU A 169 6.32 -20.09 -16.23
N ASP A 170 5.06 -20.44 -15.95
CA ASP A 170 3.92 -20.23 -16.85
C ASP A 170 3.48 -18.76 -16.98
N GLY A 171 4.15 -17.85 -16.26
CA GLY A 171 3.86 -16.42 -16.23
C GLY A 171 2.82 -15.99 -15.19
N THR A 172 2.20 -16.94 -14.47
CA THR A 172 1.21 -16.65 -13.43
C THR A 172 1.85 -15.91 -12.26
N ILE A 173 1.14 -14.88 -11.76
CA ILE A 173 1.55 -14.11 -10.59
C ILE A 173 0.82 -14.63 -9.35
N TRP A 174 1.57 -14.80 -8.27
CA TRP A 174 1.10 -15.13 -6.93
C TRP A 174 1.71 -14.16 -5.92
N PHE A 175 1.09 -14.10 -4.74
CA PHE A 175 1.58 -13.28 -3.64
C PHE A 175 1.75 -14.15 -2.41
N ASP A 176 2.94 -14.10 -1.83
CA ASP A 176 3.25 -14.71 -0.54
C ASP A 176 3.24 -13.64 0.54
N SER A 177 2.64 -13.94 1.69
CA SER A 177 2.35 -12.96 2.74
C SER A 177 2.95 -13.44 4.05
N HIS A 178 3.84 -12.62 4.64
CA HIS A 178 4.50 -12.92 5.89
C HIS A 178 4.22 -11.82 6.91
N TYR A 179 3.74 -12.24 8.07
CA TYR A 179 3.63 -11.39 9.25
C TYR A 179 4.72 -11.78 10.24
N TYR A 180 5.49 -10.79 10.69
CA TYR A 180 6.50 -10.95 11.72
C TYR A 180 6.15 -10.09 12.93
N ALA A 181 5.52 -10.70 13.93
CA ALA A 181 5.38 -10.08 15.24
C ALA A 181 6.78 -9.93 15.84
N LYS A 182 7.28 -8.70 15.93
CA LYS A 182 8.55 -8.35 16.60
C LYS A 182 8.67 -8.81 18.06
N SER A 183 7.64 -9.45 18.63
CA SER A 183 7.49 -9.74 20.04
C SER A 183 7.44 -11.21 20.44
N ASP A 184 7.18 -12.14 19.51
CA ASP A 184 6.72 -13.46 19.93
C ASP A 184 7.83 -14.53 19.94
N GLY A 185 9.04 -14.18 19.51
CA GLY A 185 10.14 -15.15 19.40
C GLY A 185 9.77 -16.36 18.51
N ILE A 186 8.73 -16.21 17.69
CA ILE A 186 8.31 -17.18 16.71
C ILE A 186 9.18 -16.90 15.49
N ASP A 187 10.32 -17.58 15.44
CA ASP A 187 11.22 -17.64 14.29
C ASP A 187 10.63 -18.45 13.12
N ASP A 188 9.39 -18.95 13.22
CA ASP A 188 8.77 -19.76 12.18
C ASP A 188 7.64 -19.01 11.46
N VAL A 189 7.85 -18.72 10.18
CA VAL A 189 6.77 -18.38 9.24
C VAL A 189 5.81 -19.56 9.20
N LYS A 190 4.70 -19.46 9.92
CA LYS A 190 3.61 -20.42 9.80
C LYS A 190 2.87 -20.16 8.49
N GLU A 191 2.96 -21.15 7.61
CA GLU A 191 2.16 -21.34 6.38
C GLU A 191 2.47 -20.42 5.20
N PHE A 192 3.11 -21.03 4.20
CA PHE A 192 3.20 -20.54 2.82
C PHE A 192 1.85 -20.73 2.12
N ASN A 193 1.02 -19.71 2.13
CA ASN A 193 -0.29 -19.73 1.46
C ASN A 193 -0.35 -18.64 0.39
N LEU A 194 -0.16 -19.06 -0.86
CA LEU A 194 -0.15 -18.18 -2.01
C LEU A 194 -1.54 -17.62 -2.31
N THR A 195 -1.62 -16.31 -2.48
CA THR A 195 -2.84 -15.62 -2.90
C THR A 195 -2.72 -15.07 -4.32
N LYS A 196 -3.86 -14.74 -4.94
CA LYS A 196 -3.92 -14.37 -6.37
C LYS A 196 -4.00 -12.87 -6.62
N SER A 197 -4.16 -12.06 -5.56
CA SER A 197 -4.25 -10.60 -5.68
C SER A 197 -3.66 -9.90 -4.46
N TRP A 198 -3.34 -8.61 -4.62
CA TRP A 198 -2.86 -7.75 -3.53
C TRP A 198 -3.85 -7.66 -2.38
N GLU A 199 -5.15 -7.58 -2.68
CA GLU A 199 -6.21 -7.48 -1.68
C GLU A 199 -6.27 -8.77 -0.85
N GLN A 200 -6.15 -9.93 -1.49
CA GLN A 200 -6.07 -11.22 -0.79
C GLN A 200 -4.78 -11.35 0.02
N ALA A 201 -3.65 -10.86 -0.49
CA ALA A 201 -2.37 -10.88 0.22
C ALA A 201 -2.43 -10.03 1.50
N ILE A 202 -2.98 -8.81 1.42
CA ILE A 202 -3.17 -7.94 2.58
C ILE A 202 -4.13 -8.58 3.59
N LEU A 203 -5.25 -9.13 3.14
CA LEU A 203 -6.17 -9.85 4.03
C LEU A 203 -5.51 -11.06 4.70
N ARG A 204 -4.64 -11.78 3.98
CA ARG A 204 -3.88 -12.90 4.55
C ARG A 204 -2.84 -12.41 5.57
N LEU A 205 -2.15 -11.29 5.33
CA LEU A 205 -1.27 -10.69 6.34
C LEU A 205 -2.02 -10.39 7.65
N LEU A 206 -3.18 -9.76 7.52
CA LEU A 206 -4.01 -9.42 8.68
C LEU A 206 -4.53 -10.70 9.36
N HIS A 207 -4.91 -11.71 8.59
CA HIS A 207 -5.26 -13.02 9.14
C HIS A 207 -4.11 -13.60 9.97
N LEU A 208 -2.91 -13.70 9.40
CA LEU A 208 -1.72 -14.23 10.09
C LEU A 208 -1.42 -13.47 11.39
N LYS A 209 -1.62 -12.15 11.38
CA LYS A 209 -1.45 -11.31 12.57
C LYS A 209 -2.45 -11.63 13.68
N TYR A 210 -3.73 -11.83 13.33
CA TYR A 210 -4.82 -11.92 14.30
C TYR A 210 -5.31 -13.35 14.58
N GLN A 211 -4.86 -14.36 13.83
CA GLN A 211 -5.29 -15.75 13.94
C GLN A 211 -5.13 -16.32 15.36
N ASP A 212 -3.99 -16.04 16.01
CA ASP A 212 -3.71 -16.52 17.36
C ASP A 212 -4.52 -15.77 18.45
N PHE A 213 -5.15 -14.66 18.09
CA PHE A 213 -5.95 -13.84 19.01
C PHE A 213 -7.45 -14.16 18.94
N SER A 214 -7.95 -14.61 17.80
CA SER A 214 -9.36 -14.91 17.60
C SER A 214 -9.62 -15.93 16.49
N LEU A 215 -10.25 -17.05 16.87
CA LEU A 215 -10.67 -18.09 15.94
C LEU A 215 -11.75 -17.58 14.96
N GLU A 216 -12.68 -16.75 15.42
CA GLU A 216 -13.76 -16.22 14.58
C GLU A 216 -13.23 -15.27 13.51
N THR A 217 -12.24 -14.46 13.89
CA THR A 217 -11.45 -13.60 13.00
C THR A 217 -10.80 -14.43 11.89
N GLY A 218 -10.09 -15.50 12.27
CA GLY A 218 -9.44 -16.35 11.30
C GLY A 218 -10.40 -17.03 10.33
N LEU A 219 -11.50 -17.56 10.85
CA LEU A 219 -12.57 -18.15 10.03
C LEU A 219 -13.28 -17.11 9.14
N HIS A 220 -13.31 -15.84 9.52
CA HIS A 220 -13.86 -14.77 8.67
C HIS A 220 -12.92 -14.44 7.51
N CYS A 221 -11.62 -14.28 7.78
CA CYS A 221 -10.60 -14.10 6.76
C CYS A 221 -10.58 -15.27 5.77
N GLU A 222 -10.58 -16.52 6.26
CA GLU A 222 -10.64 -17.71 5.41
C GLU A 222 -11.88 -17.68 4.49
N ARG A 223 -13.05 -17.32 5.01
CA ARG A 223 -14.27 -17.17 4.20
C ARG A 223 -14.13 -16.10 3.10
N ILE A 224 -13.52 -14.95 3.39
CA ILE A 224 -13.27 -13.90 2.38
C ILE A 224 -12.25 -14.37 1.34
N LEU A 225 -11.22 -15.10 1.78
CA LEU A 225 -10.19 -15.67 0.90
C LEU A 225 -10.70 -16.87 0.08
N GLY A 226 -11.91 -17.36 0.35
CA GLY A 226 -12.53 -18.49 -0.34
C GLY A 226 -12.19 -19.87 0.26
N GLY A 227 -11.58 -19.89 1.45
CA GLY A 227 -11.46 -21.07 2.31
C GLY A 227 -12.83 -21.55 2.79
N LYS A 228 -12.96 -22.88 2.98
CA LYS A 228 -14.19 -23.53 3.46
C LYS A 228 -14.14 -23.77 4.96
#